data_AF-A0A822F3G9-F1
#
_entry.id   AF-A0A822F3G9-F1
#
_cell.length_a   1.000
_cell.length_b   1.000
_cell.length_c   1.000
_cell.angle_alpha   90.00
_cell.angle_beta   90.00
_cell.angle_gamma   90.00
#
_symmetry.space_group_name_H-M   'P 1'
#
loop_
_entity.id
_entity.type
_entity.pdbx_description
1 polymer ?
#
loop_
_entity_poly.entity_id
_entity_poly.type
_entity_poly.pdbx_seq_one_letter_code
_entity_poly.pdbx_strand_id
1 'polypeptide(L)'
;NLSSTSDSSSKTEIRSSTEPSFSYRIENPRRLVDQNKIDTDDKFLHDVRSILNELTSQTYKKLQKKIAALEIDCYERLEGLVMILHSKAVNEPQYGFLYAKLCQQFQNVLHMSM
;
A
#
# COMPACT_ATOMS: atom_id res chain seq x y z
N ASN A 1 10.05 31.48 38.28
CA ASN A 1 9.55 32.62 37.48
C ASN A 1 10.13 32.45 36.08
N LEU A 2 9.25 32.37 35.09
CA LEU A 2 9.41 32.72 33.67
C LEU A 2 10.67 32.27 32.87
N SER A 3 10.40 31.49 31.80
CA SER A 3 10.90 31.61 30.41
C SER A 3 12.42 31.50 30.15
N SER A 4 12.96 30.86 29.10
CA SER A 4 12.44 30.57 27.75
C SER A 4 13.48 29.80 26.90
N THR A 5 13.02 29.30 25.73
CA THR A 5 13.76 28.89 24.51
C THR A 5 14.50 27.54 24.54
N SER A 6 14.50 26.67 23.54
CA SER A 6 13.94 26.62 22.16
C SER A 6 14.14 25.17 21.69
N ASP A 7 13.07 24.45 21.34
CA ASP A 7 12.65 24.12 19.97
C ASP A 7 13.60 23.19 19.19
N SER A 8 13.08 21.99 18.91
CA SER A 8 13.47 21.17 17.77
C SER A 8 12.27 20.28 17.45
N SER A 9 11.33 20.87 16.69
CA SER A 9 10.24 20.19 16.01
C SER A 9 10.68 18.86 15.37
N SER A 10 10.30 17.74 15.98
CA SER A 10 10.13 16.48 15.28
C SER A 10 8.63 16.23 15.25
N LYS A 11 8.01 16.65 14.14
CA LYS A 11 6.62 16.37 13.84
C LYS A 11 6.54 14.87 13.50
N THR A 12 6.44 14.06 14.54
CA THR A 12 6.10 12.64 14.41
C THR A 12 4.67 12.58 13.90
N GLU A 13 4.52 12.53 12.58
CA GLU A 13 3.30 12.03 11.96
C GLU A 13 3.03 10.66 12.56
N ILE A 14 1.98 10.59 13.36
CA ILE A 14 1.44 9.37 13.94
C ILE A 14 0.96 8.54 12.75
N ARG A 15 1.83 7.66 12.23
CA ARG A 15 1.43 6.63 11.26
C ARG A 15 0.34 5.81 11.93
N SER A 16 -0.87 5.83 11.37
CA SER A 16 -2.00 5.08 11.90
C SER A 16 -1.64 3.60 11.97
N SER A 17 -2.01 2.97 13.08
CA SER A 17 -1.73 1.56 13.42
C SER A 17 -2.41 0.52 12.51
N THR A 18 -2.98 0.95 11.39
CA THR A 18 -3.71 0.12 10.41
C THR A 18 -2.99 -0.02 9.08
N GLU A 19 -1.87 0.68 8.88
CA GLU A 19 -1.14 0.61 7.61
C GLU A 19 -0.29 -0.66 7.50
N PRO A 20 -0.47 -1.46 6.44
CA PRO A 20 0.37 -2.63 6.22
C PRO A 20 1.82 -2.18 6.02
N SER A 21 2.74 -2.78 6.79
CA SER A 21 4.18 -2.58 6.71
C SER A 21 4.82 -3.94 6.89
N PHE A 22 5.65 -4.35 5.93
CA PHE A 22 6.24 -5.69 5.96
C PHE A 22 7.25 -5.85 7.10
N SER A 23 7.76 -4.74 7.63
CA SER A 23 8.63 -4.67 8.80
C SER A 23 8.05 -5.28 10.09
N TYR A 24 6.72 -5.35 10.25
CA TYR A 24 6.09 -5.82 11.50
C TYR A 24 5.75 -7.32 11.49
N ARG A 25 5.73 -7.97 10.32
CA ARG A 25 5.44 -9.41 10.21
C ARG A 25 6.70 -10.25 10.45
N ILE A 26 7.35 -10.05 11.58
CA ILE A 26 8.40 -10.95 12.06
C ILE A 26 7.70 -12.04 12.89
N GLU A 27 7.11 -13.03 12.23
CA GLU A 27 6.50 -14.19 12.91
C GLU A 27 7.54 -15.07 13.63
N ASN A 28 8.83 -14.84 13.38
CA ASN A 28 9.91 -15.54 14.06
C ASN A 28 11.16 -14.66 14.18
N PRO A 29 11.53 -14.18 15.39
CA PRO A 29 12.66 -13.26 15.60
C PRO A 29 14.04 -13.86 15.29
N ARG A 30 14.12 -15.15 14.91
CA ARG A 30 15.35 -15.82 14.47
C ARG A 30 15.49 -15.97 12.95
N ARG A 31 14.48 -15.61 12.15
CA ARG A 31 14.64 -15.53 10.70
C ARG A 31 15.42 -14.25 10.38
N LEU A 32 16.61 -14.40 9.81
CA LEU A 32 17.29 -13.28 9.15
C LEU A 32 16.40 -12.87 7.97
N VAL A 33 15.65 -11.78 8.14
CA VAL A 33 14.88 -11.20 7.05
C VAL A 33 15.86 -10.45 6.15
N ASP A 34 15.80 -10.74 4.86
CA ASP A 34 16.59 -10.01 3.87
C ASP A 34 16.09 -8.56 3.83
N GLN A 35 16.94 -7.62 4.24
CA GLN A 35 16.63 -6.19 4.25
C GLN A 35 16.27 -5.70 2.84
N ASN A 36 16.91 -6.25 1.80
CA ASN A 36 16.57 -5.89 0.42
C ASN A 36 15.14 -6.31 0.08
N LYS A 37 14.70 -7.48 0.57
CA LYS A 37 13.31 -7.93 0.37
C LYS A 37 12.33 -6.99 1.04
N ILE A 38 12.59 -6.59 2.29
CA ILE A 38 11.75 -5.61 3.02
C ILE A 38 11.65 -4.31 2.21
N ASP A 39 12.78 -3.78 1.75
CA ASP A 39 12.81 -2.51 1.02
C ASP A 39 12.04 -2.60 -0.31
N THR A 40 12.17 -3.72 -1.04
CA THR A 40 11.41 -3.94 -2.28
C THR A 40 9.92 -4.07 -2.04
N ASP A 41 9.51 -4.75 -0.98
CA ASP A 41 8.10 -4.96 -0.66
C ASP A 41 7.46 -3.67 -0.12
N ASP A 42 8.20 -2.87 0.67
CA ASP A 42 7.74 -1.55 1.12
C ASP A 42 7.61 -0.57 -0.06
N LYS A 43 8.53 -0.60 -1.03
CA LYS A 43 8.40 0.14 -2.29
C LYS A 43 7.15 -0.28 -3.05
N PHE A 44 6.87 -1.58 -3.14
CA PHE A 44 5.65 -2.09 -3.75
C PHE A 44 4.39 -1.52 -3.07
N LEU A 45 4.30 -1.54 -1.74
CA LEU A 45 3.16 -0.96 -1.02
C LEU A 45 3.04 0.55 -1.23
N HIS A 46 4.17 1.27 -1.27
CA HIS A 46 4.18 2.68 -1.59
C HIS A 46 3.57 2.95 -2.98
N ASP A 47 3.99 2.19 -4.00
CA ASP A 47 3.51 2.36 -5.37
C ASP A 47 2.01 2.05 -5.47
N VAL A 48 1.53 1.01 -4.78
CA VAL A 48 0.09 0.69 -4.65
C VAL A 48 -0.68 1.85 -4.02
N ARG A 49 -0.19 2.42 -2.91
CA ARG A 49 -0.85 3.57 -2.25
C ARG A 49 -0.94 4.77 -3.18
N SER A 50 0.15 5.07 -3.89
CA SER A 50 0.23 6.18 -4.84
C SER A 50 -0.79 6.03 -5.98
N ILE A 51 -0.86 4.83 -6.59
CA ILE A 51 -1.85 4.51 -7.63
C ILE A 51 -3.28 4.72 -7.12
N LEU A 52 -3.59 4.19 -5.93
CA LEU A 52 -4.95 4.26 -5.39
C LEU A 52 -5.33 5.66 -4.88
N ASN A 53 -4.37 6.51 -4.50
CA ASN A 53 -4.65 7.91 -4.12
C ASN A 53 -5.13 8.75 -5.32
N GLU A 54 -4.69 8.42 -6.53
CA GLU A 54 -5.10 9.09 -7.75
C GLU A 54 -6.42 8.54 -8.33
N LEU A 55 -7.11 7.63 -7.62
CA LEU A 55 -8.26 6.89 -8.18
C LEU A 55 -9.48 7.77 -8.38
N THR A 56 -9.78 8.04 -9.65
CA THR A 56 -11.01 8.72 -10.09
C THR A 56 -11.48 8.11 -11.40
N SER A 57 -12.71 8.38 -11.81
CA SER A 57 -13.24 7.94 -13.10
C SER A 57 -12.41 8.43 -14.30
N GLN A 58 -11.77 9.60 -14.18
CA GLN A 58 -10.97 10.20 -15.25
C GLN A 58 -9.58 9.56 -15.37
N THR A 59 -8.98 9.17 -14.25
CA THR A 59 -7.63 8.59 -14.18
C THR A 59 -7.63 7.07 -14.35
N TYR A 60 -8.79 6.41 -14.20
CA TYR A 60 -8.93 4.96 -14.19
C TYR A 60 -8.16 4.23 -15.31
N LYS A 61 -8.29 4.67 -16.56
CA LYS A 61 -7.58 4.04 -17.71
C LYS A 61 -6.05 4.09 -17.57
N LYS A 62 -5.51 5.17 -17.00
CA LYS A 62 -4.07 5.30 -16.75
C LYS A 62 -3.64 4.40 -15.58
N LEU A 63 -4.47 4.33 -14.55
CA LEU A 63 -4.21 3.49 -13.38
C LEU A 63 -4.24 1.99 -13.71
N GLN A 64 -5.09 1.55 -14.64
CA GLN A 64 -5.07 0.16 -15.12
C GLN A 64 -3.69 -0.25 -15.67
N LYS A 65 -3.02 0.64 -16.39
CA LYS A 65 -1.66 0.37 -16.90
C LYS A 65 -0.63 0.32 -15.77
N LYS A 66 -0.72 1.23 -14.79
CA LYS A 66 0.16 1.23 -13.61
C LYS A 66 -0.02 -0.08 -12.82
N ILE A 67 -1.26 -0.55 -12.68
CA ILE A 67 -1.60 -1.81 -11.99
C ILE A 67 -1.08 -3.03 -12.74
N ALA A 68 -1.21 -3.07 -14.06
CA ALA A 68 -0.67 -4.16 -14.86
C ALA A 68 0.87 -4.26 -14.82
N ALA A 69 1.55 -3.18 -14.41
CA ALA A 69 3.00 -3.15 -14.23
C ALA A 69 3.45 -3.51 -12.81
N LEU A 70 2.53 -3.78 -11.88
CA LEU A 70 2.87 -4.21 -10.52
C LEU A 70 3.25 -5.70 -10.52
N GLU A 71 4.38 -6.02 -9.90
CA GLU A 71 4.86 -7.40 -9.73
C GLU A 71 4.23 -8.02 -8.48
N ILE A 72 3.12 -8.73 -8.66
CA ILE A 72 2.43 -9.47 -7.58
C ILE A 72 2.84 -10.95 -7.68
N ASP A 73 4.06 -11.25 -7.26
CA ASP A 73 4.74 -12.55 -7.40
C ASP A 73 4.69 -13.42 -6.13
N CYS A 74 4.25 -12.85 -5.01
CA CYS A 74 4.15 -13.54 -3.73
C CYS A 74 2.87 -13.20 -2.96
N TYR A 75 2.53 -14.07 -2.00
CA TYR A 75 1.33 -13.94 -1.18
C TYR A 75 1.35 -12.65 -0.36
N GLU A 76 2.51 -12.28 0.18
CA GLU A 76 2.67 -11.10 1.02
C GLU A 76 2.30 -9.81 0.27
N ARG A 77 2.73 -9.67 -0.99
CA ARG A 77 2.37 -8.53 -1.85
C ARG A 77 0.89 -8.49 -2.17
N LEU A 78 0.29 -9.64 -2.49
CA LEU A 78 -1.15 -9.73 -2.75
C LEU A 78 -1.95 -9.33 -1.51
N GLU A 79 -1.58 -9.83 -0.34
CA GLU A 79 -2.26 -9.52 0.91
C GLU A 79 -2.14 -8.03 1.26
N GLY A 80 -0.93 -7.46 1.15
CA GLY A 80 -0.69 -6.03 1.38
C GLY A 80 -1.50 -5.14 0.43
N LEU A 81 -1.59 -5.52 -0.85
CA LEU A 81 -2.45 -4.85 -1.83
C LEU A 81 -3.93 -4.88 -1.40
N VAL A 82 -4.45 -6.06 -1.04
CA VAL A 82 -5.85 -6.24 -0.63
C VAL A 82 -6.15 -5.41 0.62
N MET A 83 -5.25 -5.37 1.60
CA MET A 83 -5.41 -4.55 2.81
C MET A 83 -5.54 -3.06 2.49
N ILE A 84 -4.66 -2.53 1.63
CA ILE A 84 -4.71 -1.11 1.22
C ILE A 84 -6.01 -0.81 0.46
N LEU A 85 -6.37 -1.67 -0.49
CA LEU A 85 -7.58 -1.51 -1.29
C LEU A 85 -8.83 -1.53 -0.43
N HIS A 86 -8.94 -2.48 0.49
CA HIS A 86 -10.07 -2.60 1.41
C HIS A 86 -10.18 -1.36 2.29
N SER A 87 -9.07 -0.92 2.90
CA SER A 87 -9.03 0.29 3.73
C SER A 87 -9.55 1.50 2.96
N LYS A 88 -9.10 1.70 1.72
CA LYS A 88 -9.57 2.80 0.87
C LYS A 88 -11.04 2.69 0.48
N ALA A 89 -11.50 1.50 0.12
CA ALA A 89 -12.90 1.30 -0.25
C ALA A 89 -13.87 1.59 0.91
N VAL A 90 -13.47 1.29 2.15
CA VAL A 90 -14.24 1.62 3.36
C VAL A 90 -14.24 3.13 3.63
N ASN A 91 -13.10 3.80 3.48
CA ASN A 91 -12.96 5.23 3.74
C ASN A 91 -13.58 6.10 2.62
N GLU A 92 -13.63 5.60 1.40
CA GLU A 92 -14.08 6.32 0.20
C GLU A 92 -15.19 5.55 -0.54
N PRO A 93 -16.35 5.31 0.11
CA PRO A 93 -17.42 4.49 -0.44
C PRO A 93 -17.97 5.02 -1.78
N GLN A 94 -17.85 6.33 -2.05
CA GLN A 94 -18.24 6.95 -3.32
C GLN A 94 -17.48 6.39 -4.54
N TYR A 95 -16.28 5.84 -4.33
CA TYR A 95 -15.48 5.20 -5.38
C TYR A 95 -15.57 3.67 -5.35
N GLY A 96 -16.46 3.09 -4.53
CA GLY A 96 -16.61 1.64 -4.36
C GLY A 96 -16.71 0.86 -5.66
N PHE A 97 -17.46 1.38 -6.65
CA PHE A 97 -17.57 0.73 -7.95
C PHE A 97 -16.24 0.70 -8.73
N LEU A 98 -15.39 1.72 -8.59
CA LEU A 98 -14.06 1.75 -9.21
C LEU A 98 -13.14 0.74 -8.53
N TYR A 99 -13.20 0.63 -7.20
CA TYR A 99 -12.45 -0.39 -6.45
C TYR A 99 -12.85 -1.81 -6.88
N ALA A 100 -14.16 -2.10 -7.01
CA ALA A 100 -14.64 -3.39 -7.51
C ALA A 100 -14.14 -3.68 -8.95
N LYS A 101 -14.16 -2.66 -9.82
CA LYS A 101 -13.64 -2.80 -11.19
C LYS A 101 -12.13 -3.03 -11.20
N LEU A 102 -11.38 -2.41 -10.29
CA LEU A 102 -9.94 -2.68 -10.11
C LEU A 102 -9.68 -4.13 -9.68
N CYS A 103 -10.46 -4.68 -8.74
CA CYS A 103 -10.35 -6.10 -8.34
C CYS A 103 -10.42 -7.03 -9.56
N GLN A 104 -11.36 -6.77 -10.48
CA GLN A 104 -11.47 -7.54 -11.72
C GLN A 104 -10.22 -7.43 -12.60
N GLN A 105 -9.57 -6.25 -12.64
CA GLN A 105 -8.31 -6.09 -13.38
C GLN A 105 -7.16 -6.84 -12.72
N PHE A 106 -7.07 -6.83 -11.39
CA PHE A 106 -6.07 -7.62 -10.67
C PHE A 106 -6.24 -9.11 -10.95
N GLN A 107 -7.47 -9.63 -10.94
CA GLN A 107 -7.75 -11.03 -11.30
C GLN A 107 -7.22 -11.40 -12.70
N ASN A 108 -7.40 -10.50 -13.68
CA ASN A 108 -6.90 -10.73 -15.04
C ASN A 108 -5.37 -10.75 -15.10
N VAL A 109 -4.70 -9.85 -14.38
CA VAL A 109 -3.23 -9.79 -14.32
C VAL A 109 -2.66 -11.04 -13.65
N LEU A 110 -3.24 -11.46 -12.53
CA LEU A 110 -2.79 -12.65 -11.80
C LEU A 110 -2.96 -13.95 -12.61
N HIS A 111 -4.02 -14.05 -13.41
CA HIS A 111 -4.25 -15.21 -14.28
C HIS A 111 -3.27 -15.28 -15.47
N MET A 112 -2.67 -14.17 -15.89
CA MET A 112 -1.71 -14.15 -17.01
C MET A 112 -0.26 -14.44 -16.57
N SER A 113 0.02 -14.34 -15.27
CA SER A 113 1.35 -14.49 -14.69
C SER A 113 1.60 -15.86 -14.02
N MET A 114 0.60 -16.74 -13.99
CA MET A 114 0.67 -18.13 -13.50
C MET A 114 0.53 -19.11 -14.67
#